data_AF-A0A9W9MMA4-F1
#
_entry.id   AF-A0A9W9MMA4-F1
#
_cell.length_a   1.000
_cell.length_b   1.000
_cell.length_c   1.000
_cell.angle_alpha   90.00
_cell.angle_beta   90.00
_cell.angle_gamma   90.00
#
_symmetry.space_group_name_H-M   'P 1'
#
loop_
_entity.id
_entity.type
_entity.pdbx_description
1 polymer ?
#
loop_
_entity_poly.entity_id
_entity_poly.type
_entity_poly.pdbx_seq_one_letter_code
_entity_poly.pdbx_strand_id
1 'polypeptide(L)'
;MSTEAIVNLTRKEWTESATKAASDKVNAKESYEEQKEYSMDTDSFDDWARKNVPYFLDSYQDYLNKKDAFFNVLRQHDSAKQKDLMKKFGMLRFHWDQGDLGDGKEKGSKFIIVSYDDLERYDEIINAMYEAQRKAAQS
;
A
#
# COMPACT_ATOMS: atom_id res chain seq x y z
N MET A 1 5.75 26.61 13.54
CA MET A 1 5.86 25.15 13.67
C MET A 1 7.24 24.77 13.17
N SER A 2 8.02 23.94 13.88
CA SER A 2 9.36 23.55 13.41
C SER A 2 9.25 22.63 12.20
N THR A 3 10.26 22.65 11.33
CA THR A 3 10.40 21.74 10.19
C THR A 3 10.20 20.28 10.56
N GLU A 4 10.79 19.84 11.67
CA GLU A 4 10.68 18.47 12.17
C GLU A 4 9.25 18.13 12.62
N ALA A 5 8.52 19.08 13.21
CA ALA A 5 7.12 18.88 13.58
C ALA A 5 6.22 18.70 12.35
N ILE A 6 6.49 19.41 11.24
CA ILE A 6 5.72 19.26 9.99
C ILE A 6 5.99 17.90 9.33
N VAL A 7 7.26 17.47 9.30
CA VAL A 7 7.63 16.12 8.81
C VAL A 7 6.95 15.03 9.64
N ASN A 8 6.99 15.16 10.97
CA ASN A 8 6.38 14.18 11.87
C ASN A 8 4.85 14.14 11.75
N LEU A 9 4.21 15.30 11.58
CA LEU A 9 2.76 15.39 11.37
C LEU A 9 2.36 14.71 10.05
N THR A 10 3.00 15.08 8.93
CA THR A 10 2.66 14.51 7.62
C THR A 10 2.98 13.02 7.53
N ARG A 11 4.03 12.55 8.21
CA ARG A 11 4.29 11.11 8.40
C ARG A 11 3.12 10.43 9.10
N LYS A 12 2.69 10.98 10.24
CA LYS A 12 1.58 10.42 11.03
C LYS A 12 0.30 10.34 10.19
N GLU A 13 -0.06 11.42 9.51
CA GLU A 13 -1.24 11.46 8.64
C GLU A 13 -1.16 10.43 7.50
N TRP A 14 0.02 10.23 6.92
CA TRP A 14 0.21 9.20 5.90
C TRP A 14 0.04 7.78 6.48
N THR A 15 0.63 7.48 7.64
CA THR A 15 0.47 6.17 8.29
C THR A 15 -0.99 5.89 8.70
N GLU A 16 -1.69 6.89 9.25
CA GLU A 16 -3.10 6.76 9.64
C GLU A 16 -4.02 6.54 8.43
N SER A 17 -3.84 7.33 7.36
CA SER A 17 -4.61 7.15 6.11
C SER A 17 -4.30 5.82 5.41
N ALA A 18 -3.04 5.35 5.44
CA ALA A 18 -2.68 4.02 4.94
C ALA A 18 -3.39 2.90 5.71
N THR A 19 -3.43 3.00 7.05
CA THR A 19 -4.12 2.03 7.92
C THR A 19 -5.61 2.01 7.61
N LYS A 20 -6.24 3.19 7.51
CA LYS A 20 -7.66 3.30 7.16
C LYS A 20 -7.95 2.70 5.79
N ALA A 21 -7.19 3.07 4.76
CA ALA A 21 -7.38 2.56 3.41
C ALA A 21 -7.18 1.04 3.34
N ALA A 22 -6.25 0.48 4.11
CA ALA A 22 -6.03 -0.96 4.18
C ALA A 22 -7.22 -1.67 4.84
N SER A 23 -7.72 -1.13 5.95
CA SER A 23 -8.92 -1.64 6.63
C SER A 23 -10.15 -1.59 5.71
N ASP A 24 -10.39 -0.47 5.04
CA ASP A 24 -11.51 -0.31 4.11
C ASP A 24 -11.37 -1.23 2.89
N LYS A 25 -10.13 -1.50 2.43
CA LYS A 25 -9.87 -2.48 1.37
C LYS A 25 -10.26 -3.90 1.80
N VAL A 26 -9.95 -4.30 3.04
CA VAL A 26 -10.31 -5.62 3.56
C VAL A 26 -11.82 -5.78 3.59
N ASN A 27 -12.54 -4.81 4.17
CA ASN A 27 -14.01 -4.83 4.19
C ASN A 27 -14.60 -4.88 2.76
N ALA A 28 -14.05 -4.09 1.83
CA ALA A 28 -14.48 -4.11 0.44
C ALA A 28 -14.23 -5.47 -0.24
N LYS A 29 -13.13 -6.15 0.07
CA LYS A 29 -12.83 -7.48 -0.43
C LYS A 29 -13.78 -8.54 0.11
N GLU A 30 -14.11 -8.49 1.40
CA GLU A 30 -15.10 -9.38 2.00
C GLU A 30 -16.44 -9.25 1.28
N SER A 31 -16.93 -8.01 1.08
CA SER A 31 -18.15 -7.77 0.32
C SER A 31 -18.08 -8.23 -1.15
N TYR A 32 -16.91 -8.09 -1.79
CA TYR A 32 -16.70 -8.55 -3.16
C TYR A 32 -16.78 -10.08 -3.27
N GLU A 33 -16.10 -10.82 -2.38
CA GLU A 33 -16.13 -12.28 -2.40
C GLU A 33 -17.53 -12.81 -2.03
N GLU A 34 -18.20 -12.20 -1.04
CA GLU A 34 -19.61 -12.52 -0.75
C GLU A 34 -20.49 -12.34 -1.99
N GLN A 35 -20.41 -11.20 -2.68
CA GLN A 35 -21.24 -10.95 -3.86
C GLN A 35 -20.93 -11.92 -5.00
N LYS A 36 -19.64 -12.21 -5.23
CA LYS A 36 -19.15 -13.13 -6.26
C LYS A 36 -19.57 -14.59 -6.01
N GLU A 37 -19.83 -14.98 -4.76
CA GLU A 37 -20.44 -16.29 -4.44
C GLU A 37 -21.91 -16.38 -4.92
N TYR A 38 -22.64 -15.25 -4.94
CA TYR A 38 -24.06 -15.21 -5.31
C TYR A 38 -24.33 -14.73 -6.74
N SER A 39 -23.40 -14.03 -7.37
CA SER A 39 -23.52 -13.55 -8.75
C SER A 39 -22.61 -14.33 -9.70
N MET A 40 -23.03 -14.48 -10.96
CA MET A 40 -22.13 -14.96 -12.04
C MET A 40 -21.17 -13.86 -12.52
N ASP A 41 -20.89 -12.83 -11.70
CA ASP A 41 -20.03 -11.73 -12.11
C ASP A 41 -18.58 -12.21 -12.28
N THR A 42 -17.99 -11.83 -13.41
CA THR A 42 -16.59 -12.09 -13.75
C THR A 42 -15.70 -10.86 -13.59
N ASP A 43 -16.25 -9.75 -13.08
CA ASP A 43 -15.51 -8.50 -12.89
C ASP A 43 -14.34 -8.74 -11.92
N SER A 44 -13.19 -8.11 -12.17
CA SER A 44 -12.08 -8.10 -11.21
C SER A 44 -12.48 -7.31 -9.96
N PHE A 45 -11.85 -7.59 -8.81
CA PHE A 45 -12.05 -6.78 -7.59
C PHE A 45 -11.86 -5.29 -7.88
N ASP A 46 -10.87 -4.93 -8.70
CA ASP A 46 -10.57 -3.54 -8.99
C ASP A 46 -11.70 -2.83 -9.78
N ASP A 47 -12.30 -3.52 -10.74
CA ASP A 47 -13.39 -2.99 -11.56
C ASP A 47 -14.71 -2.95 -10.77
N TRP A 48 -14.95 -3.98 -9.96
CA TRP A 48 -16.07 -4.03 -9.04
C TRP A 48 -15.98 -2.91 -7.99
N ALA A 49 -14.80 -2.71 -7.40
CA ALA A 49 -14.62 -1.76 -6.31
C ALA A 49 -14.89 -0.32 -6.74
N ARG A 50 -14.51 0.02 -7.98
CA ARG A 50 -14.79 1.33 -8.60
C ARG A 50 -16.27 1.69 -8.67
N LYS A 51 -17.14 0.68 -8.75
CA LYS A 51 -18.59 0.85 -8.90
C LYS A 51 -19.32 0.72 -7.55
N ASN A 52 -18.83 -0.16 -6.67
CA ASN A 52 -19.60 -0.65 -5.54
C ASN A 52 -19.11 -0.17 -4.17
N VAL A 53 -17.85 0.26 -4.01
CA VAL A 53 -17.31 0.68 -2.70
C VAL A 53 -16.71 2.09 -2.73
N PRO A 54 -17.55 3.14 -2.91
CA PRO A 54 -17.06 4.52 -2.97
C PRO A 54 -16.30 4.95 -1.71
N TYR A 55 -16.69 4.46 -0.53
CA TYR A 55 -16.01 4.77 0.72
C TYR A 55 -14.57 4.25 0.76
N PHE A 56 -14.32 3.06 0.21
CA PHE A 56 -12.97 2.55 0.05
C PHE A 56 -12.17 3.43 -0.93
N LEU A 57 -12.75 3.82 -2.05
CA LEU A 57 -12.07 4.70 -3.02
C LEU A 57 -11.69 6.05 -2.40
N ASP A 58 -12.58 6.64 -1.59
CA ASP A 58 -12.30 7.88 -0.87
C ASP A 58 -11.13 7.71 0.10
N SER A 59 -11.11 6.62 0.87
CA SER A 59 -10.00 6.31 1.77
C SER A 59 -8.68 6.11 1.04
N TYR A 60 -8.72 5.45 -0.12
CA TYR A 60 -7.55 5.21 -0.96
C TYR A 60 -7.02 6.52 -1.57
N GLN A 61 -7.91 7.40 -2.00
CA GLN A 61 -7.53 8.71 -2.52
C GLN A 61 -6.94 9.61 -1.42
N ASP A 62 -7.50 9.61 -0.21
CA ASP A 62 -6.91 10.32 0.93
C ASP A 62 -5.50 9.80 1.24
N TYR A 63 -5.32 8.47 1.27
CA TYR A 63 -4.00 7.85 1.39
C TYR A 63 -2.99 8.37 0.35
N LEU A 64 -3.38 8.42 -0.93
CA LEU A 64 -2.49 8.93 -2.00
C LEU A 64 -2.12 10.39 -1.77
N ASN A 65 -3.10 11.22 -1.39
CA ASN A 65 -2.90 12.64 -1.12
C ASN A 65 -1.95 12.87 0.06
N LYS A 66 -2.11 12.11 1.16
CA LYS A 66 -1.25 12.20 2.35
C LYS A 66 0.17 11.69 2.09
N LYS A 67 0.31 10.60 1.31
CA LYS A 67 1.60 10.13 0.81
C LYS A 67 2.33 11.23 0.03
N ASP A 68 1.65 11.85 -0.93
CA ASP A 68 2.24 12.92 -1.74
C ASP A 68 2.59 14.15 -0.90
N ALA A 69 1.75 14.52 0.06
CA ALA A 69 2.05 15.59 1.00
C ALA A 69 3.32 15.31 1.82
N PHE A 70 3.45 14.10 2.38
CA PHE A 70 4.65 13.69 3.11
C PHE A 70 5.91 13.77 2.25
N PHE A 71 5.90 13.18 1.04
CA PHE A 71 7.08 13.23 0.17
C PHE A 71 7.42 14.65 -0.28
N ASN A 72 6.41 15.51 -0.50
CA ASN A 72 6.64 16.91 -0.84
C ASN A 72 7.30 17.69 0.31
N VAL A 73 6.80 17.52 1.53
CA VAL A 73 7.39 18.12 2.73
C VAL A 73 8.81 17.58 2.95
N LEU A 74 8.99 16.26 2.91
CA LEU A 74 10.29 15.65 3.10
C LEU A 74 11.30 16.13 2.04
N ARG A 75 10.90 16.30 0.78
CA ARG A 75 11.78 16.82 -0.29
C ARG A 75 12.34 18.20 0.04
N GLN A 76 11.55 19.08 0.64
CA GLN A 76 11.95 20.45 1.00
C GLN A 76 12.96 20.48 2.16
N HIS A 77 13.04 19.40 2.94
CA HIS A 77 13.84 19.33 4.16
C HIS A 77 15.05 18.39 4.04
N ASP A 78 14.85 17.23 3.44
CA ASP A 78 15.85 16.20 3.19
C ASP A 78 15.55 15.48 1.86
N SER A 79 16.02 16.08 0.77
CA SER A 79 15.83 15.53 -0.58
C SER A 79 16.54 14.18 -0.80
N ALA A 80 17.59 13.88 -0.05
CA ALA A 80 18.32 12.61 -0.17
C ALA A 80 17.50 11.48 0.46
N LYS A 81 17.02 11.68 1.69
CA LYS A 81 16.11 10.74 2.36
C LYS A 81 14.81 10.57 1.58
N GLN A 82 14.27 11.65 1.03
CA GLN A 82 13.07 11.58 0.18
C GLN A 82 13.26 10.66 -1.04
N LYS A 83 14.39 10.78 -1.74
CA LYS A 83 14.72 9.93 -2.89
C LYS A 83 14.90 8.46 -2.50
N ASP A 84 15.57 8.19 -1.38
CA ASP A 84 15.73 6.83 -0.85
C ASP A 84 14.38 6.17 -0.56
N LEU A 85 13.51 6.87 0.18
CA LEU A 85 12.18 6.37 0.52
C LEU A 85 11.29 6.18 -0.71
N MET A 86 11.36 7.06 -1.71
CA MET A 86 10.64 6.87 -2.98
C MET A 86 11.12 5.65 -3.75
N LYS A 87 12.43 5.35 -3.72
CA LYS A 87 12.98 4.14 -4.33
C LYS A 87 12.44 2.89 -3.62
N LYS A 88 12.49 2.86 -2.28
CA LYS A 88 11.92 1.77 -1.46
C LYS A 88 10.43 1.58 -1.72
N PHE A 89 9.68 2.68 -1.78
CA PHE A 89 8.25 2.66 -2.11
C PHE A 89 7.99 2.02 -3.48
N GLY A 90 8.74 2.42 -4.51
CA GLY A 90 8.62 1.87 -5.86
C GLY A 90 8.94 0.37 -5.90
N MET A 91 9.97 -0.06 -5.20
CA MET A 91 10.37 -1.47 -5.10
C MET A 91 9.33 -2.32 -4.37
N LEU A 92 8.84 -1.88 -3.20
CA LEU A 92 7.79 -2.61 -2.47
C LEU A 92 6.50 -2.69 -3.28
N ARG A 93 6.11 -1.58 -3.91
CA ARG A 93 4.93 -1.57 -4.79
C ARG A 93 5.09 -2.56 -5.93
N PHE A 94 6.26 -2.63 -6.57
CA PHE A 94 6.54 -3.58 -7.62
C PHE A 94 6.41 -5.03 -7.13
N HIS A 95 7.07 -5.40 -6.02
CA HIS A 95 6.98 -6.76 -5.49
C HIS A 95 5.56 -7.15 -5.05
N TRP A 96 4.81 -6.21 -4.48
CA TRP A 96 3.41 -6.46 -4.14
C TRP A 96 2.50 -6.58 -5.36
N ASP A 97 2.76 -5.82 -6.43
CA ASP A 97 2.04 -5.97 -7.69
C ASP A 97 2.27 -7.35 -8.33
N GLN A 98 3.49 -7.90 -8.21
CA GLN A 98 3.83 -9.23 -8.71
C GLN A 98 3.28 -10.37 -7.84
N GLY A 99 2.85 -10.10 -6.60
CA GLY A 99 2.42 -11.10 -5.63
C GLY A 99 3.58 -11.82 -4.92
N ASP A 100 4.80 -11.29 -4.97
CA ASP A 100 6.02 -11.95 -4.50
C ASP A 100 6.13 -12.06 -2.95
N LEU A 101 5.24 -11.39 -2.21
CA LEU A 101 5.40 -11.09 -0.77
C LEU A 101 4.28 -11.68 0.13
N GLY A 102 3.54 -12.69 -0.33
CA GLY A 102 2.70 -13.56 0.52
C GLY A 102 1.18 -13.33 0.49
N ASP A 103 0.47 -14.38 0.94
CA ASP A 103 -0.98 -14.58 0.87
C ASP A 103 -1.80 -13.38 1.35
N GLY A 104 -2.65 -12.86 0.45
CA GLY A 104 -3.56 -11.74 0.71
C GLY A 104 -3.33 -10.49 -0.14
N LYS A 105 -2.15 -10.37 -0.78
CA LYS A 105 -1.89 -9.31 -1.77
C LYS A 105 -2.09 -9.85 -3.18
N GLU A 106 -3.28 -9.60 -3.72
CA GLU A 106 -3.66 -9.98 -5.08
C GLU A 106 -2.67 -9.44 -6.11
N LYS A 107 -2.06 -10.37 -6.84
CA LYS A 107 -1.27 -10.08 -8.03
C LYS A 107 -2.09 -9.19 -8.98
N GLY A 108 -1.51 -8.07 -9.39
CA GLY A 108 -2.12 -7.13 -10.32
C GLY A 108 -3.22 -6.22 -9.75
N SER A 109 -3.43 -6.18 -8.42
CA SER A 109 -4.34 -5.20 -7.82
C SER A 109 -3.79 -3.78 -8.00
N LYS A 110 -4.59 -2.90 -8.58
CA LYS A 110 -4.27 -1.48 -8.77
C LYS A 110 -4.25 -0.71 -7.44
N PHE A 111 -4.85 -1.27 -6.39
CA PHE A 111 -5.00 -0.65 -5.07
C PHE A 111 -3.90 -1.07 -4.09
N ILE A 112 -2.64 -0.79 -4.42
CA ILE A 112 -1.50 -1.09 -3.54
C ILE A 112 -1.35 0.02 -2.50
N ILE A 113 -1.25 -0.36 -1.23
CA ILE A 113 -1.08 0.54 -0.08
C ILE A 113 0.24 0.18 0.59
N VAL A 114 1.18 1.12 0.56
CA VAL A 114 2.46 1.10 1.27
C VAL A 114 2.42 2.20 2.32
N SER A 115 2.66 1.85 3.58
CA SER A 115 2.77 2.78 4.70
C SER A 115 4.22 3.25 4.90
N TYR A 116 4.41 4.27 5.74
CA TYR A 116 5.77 4.68 6.15
C TYR A 116 6.48 3.55 6.91
N ASP A 117 5.77 2.84 7.78
CA ASP A 117 6.33 1.75 8.60
C ASP A 117 6.83 0.59 7.73
N ASP A 118 6.15 0.31 6.60
CA ASP A 118 6.63 -0.65 5.60
C ASP A 118 7.98 -0.20 4.98
N LEU A 119 8.17 1.11 4.79
CA LEU A 119 9.43 1.64 4.25
C LEU A 119 10.56 1.56 5.29
N GLU A 120 10.26 1.73 6.57
CA GLU A 120 11.25 1.56 7.64
C GLU A 120 11.68 0.10 7.78
N ARG A 121 10.76 -0.82 7.51
CA ARG A 121 11.00 -2.27 7.54
C ARG A 121 11.38 -2.86 6.18
N TYR A 122 11.70 -2.00 5.21
CA TYR A 122 11.97 -2.41 3.83
C TYR A 122 12.98 -3.56 3.73
N ASP A 123 14.14 -3.45 4.41
CA ASP A 123 15.19 -4.47 4.32
C ASP A 123 14.74 -5.80 4.94
N GLU A 124 13.97 -5.76 6.03
CA GLU A 124 13.38 -6.95 6.65
C GLU A 124 12.41 -7.65 5.68
N ILE A 125 11.52 -6.88 5.06
CA ILE A 125 10.50 -7.39 4.13
C ILE A 125 11.16 -8.07 2.93
N ILE A 126 12.16 -7.40 2.33
CA ILE A 126 12.85 -7.91 1.15
C ILE A 126 13.74 -9.13 1.47
N ASN A 127 14.41 -9.15 2.62
CA ASN A 127 15.19 -10.31 3.02
C ASN A 127 14.30 -11.53 3.28
N ALA A 128 13.18 -11.35 3.98
CA ALA A 128 12.21 -12.42 4.21
C ALA A 128 11.66 -12.99 2.90
N MET A 129 11.44 -12.13 1.89
CA MET A 129 11.02 -12.54 0.54
C MET A 129 12.03 -13.47 -0.13
N TYR A 130 13.30 -13.05 -0.18
CA TYR A 130 14.35 -13.85 -0.84
C TYR A 130 14.59 -15.17 -0.12
N GLU A 131 14.48 -15.20 1.21
CA GLU A 131 14.55 -16.45 1.97
C GLU A 131 13.39 -17.39 1.65
N ALA A 132 12.16 -16.87 1.53
CA ALA A 132 10.99 -17.66 1.16
C ALA A 132 11.12 -18.25 -0.26
N GLN A 133 11.54 -17.44 -1.24
CA GLN A 133 11.78 -17.88 -2.61
C GLN A 133 12.87 -18.95 -2.69
N ARG A 134 13.96 -18.78 -1.92
CA ARG A 134 15.04 -19.76 -1.86
C ARG A 134 14.57 -21.11 -1.31
N LYS A 135 13.74 -21.10 -0.26
CA LYS A 135 13.16 -22.33 0.31
C LYS A 135 12.24 -23.03 -0.69
N ALA A 136 11.38 -22.28 -1.39
CA ALA A 136 10.48 -22.83 -2.40
C ALA A 136 11.21 -23.44 -3.61
N ALA A 137 12.38 -22.91 -3.98
CA ALA A 137 13.19 -23.45 -5.07
C ALA A 137 13.95 -24.74 -4.70
N GLN A 138 13.99 -25.10 -3.41
CA GLN A 138 14.70 -26.28 -2.90
C GLN A 138 13.78 -27.47 -2.56
N SER A 139 12.46 -27.25 -2.58
CA SER A 139 11.42 -28.27 -2.37
C SER A 139 10.90 -28.81 -3.69
#